data_AF-A0AAW1XHA7-F1
#
_entry.id   AF-A0AAW1XHA7-F1
#
_cell.length_a   1.000
_cell.length_b   1.000
_cell.length_c   1.000
_cell.angle_alpha   90.00
_cell.angle_beta   90.00
_cell.angle_gamma   90.00
#
_symmetry.space_group_name_H-M   'P 1'
#
loop_
_entity.id
_entity.type
_entity.pdbx_description
1 polymer ?
#
loop_
_entity_poly.entity_id
_entity_poly.type
_entity_poly.pdbx_seq_one_letter_code
_entity_poly.pdbx_strand_id
1 'polypeptide(L)'
;MFTGMAQVFVAACKKRQLKLPNDTEILDRSKFYDPPVKGFSMFKLPLTNQIRFLNKAAMIWDNDLKPDGSPVNKWRLCSVQQVEELKCVLKTIPIWASAIVSFTSMTQQGTFTVSQAIRLNRHFGSKFEIPASSLSVISLLTVLLFLPIYDRILVPALRKITKHEGGITVLQKIGIGIVFSVISMVVAGFIERERRYMANLHPYEPVSFVWLVPQLVLIGLCEALMLEFFNRPGAGIGSLKFFYFICCAQRYHYKENVPKNDNPSVNVELGSTSSAST
;
A
#
# COMPACT_ATOMS: atom_id res chain seq x y z
N MET A 1 5.96 17.26 -18.51
CA MET A 1 6.48 15.88 -18.39
C MET A 1 5.65 14.87 -19.18
N PHE A 2 4.34 14.72 -18.91
CA PHE A 2 3.49 13.71 -19.57
C PHE A 2 3.48 13.78 -21.11
N THR A 3 3.46 14.98 -21.69
CA THR A 3 3.55 15.15 -23.15
C THR A 3 4.87 14.63 -23.74
N GLY A 4 5.98 14.78 -23.03
CA GLY A 4 7.29 14.26 -23.45
C GLY A 4 7.36 12.73 -23.38
N MET A 5 6.73 12.13 -22.37
CA MET A 5 6.61 10.67 -22.25
C MET A 5 5.75 10.07 -23.37
N ALA A 6 4.62 10.72 -23.70
CA ALA A 6 3.77 10.32 -24.83
C ALA A 6 4.52 10.42 -26.17
N GLN A 7 5.31 11.48 -26.36
CA GLN A 7 6.16 11.66 -27.54
C GLN A 7 7.16 10.51 -27.72
N VAL A 8 7.84 10.11 -26.65
CA VAL A 8 8.79 8.97 -26.69
C VAL A 8 8.07 7.68 -27.08
N PHE A 9 6.90 7.41 -26.51
CA PHE A 9 6.15 6.20 -26.81
C PHE A 9 5.69 6.16 -28.29
N VAL A 10 5.16 7.27 -28.79
CA VAL A 10 4.73 7.40 -30.20
C VAL A 10 5.93 7.28 -31.14
N ALA A 11 7.05 7.93 -30.83
CA ALA A 11 8.26 7.86 -31.64
C ALA A 11 8.83 6.43 -31.69
N ALA A 12 8.85 5.72 -30.56
CA ALA A 12 9.28 4.32 -30.47
C ALA A 12 8.37 3.39 -31.30
N CYS A 13 7.05 3.60 -31.23
CA CYS A 13 6.08 2.83 -32.01
C CYS A 13 6.21 3.08 -33.52
N LYS A 14 6.38 4.33 -33.94
CA LYS A 14 6.62 4.68 -35.35
C LYS A 14 7.91 4.07 -35.89
N LYS A 15 8.95 4.01 -35.07
CA LYS A 15 10.25 3.43 -35.41
C LYS A 15 10.34 1.93 -35.08
N ARG A 16 9.23 1.24 -34.75
CA ARG A 16 9.29 -0.16 -34.29
C ARG A 16 9.89 -1.13 -35.30
N GLN A 17 9.75 -0.84 -36.59
CA GLN A 17 10.26 -1.70 -37.68
C GLN A 17 11.76 -1.52 -37.96
N LEU A 18 12.41 -0.48 -37.42
CA LEU A 18 13.84 -0.26 -37.58
C LEU A 18 14.63 -1.31 -36.79
N LYS A 19 15.65 -1.90 -37.40
CA LYS A 19 16.57 -2.81 -36.70
C LYS A 19 17.38 -1.99 -35.69
N LEU A 20 17.45 -2.47 -34.44
CA LEU A 20 18.35 -1.85 -33.48
C LEU A 20 19.79 -2.17 -33.88
N PRO A 21 20.72 -1.20 -33.85
CA PRO A 21 22.14 -1.47 -33.96
C PRO A 21 22.59 -2.47 -32.86
N ASN A 22 23.54 -3.35 -33.20
CA ASN A 22 24.05 -4.39 -32.30
C ASN A 22 24.76 -3.77 -31.07
N ASP A 23 24.96 -4.56 -30.00
CA ASP A 23 25.52 -4.08 -28.72
C ASP A 23 26.87 -3.34 -28.84
N THR A 24 27.66 -3.64 -29.88
CA THR A 24 28.91 -2.93 -30.22
C THR A 24 28.70 -1.54 -30.84
N GLU A 25 27.57 -1.30 -31.51
CA GLU A 25 27.21 -0.01 -32.12
C GLU A 25 26.42 0.91 -31.17
N ILE A 26 25.91 0.40 -30.04
CA ILE A 26 25.24 1.20 -29.00
C ILE A 26 26.25 2.10 -28.25
N LEU A 27 27.53 1.73 -28.25
CA LEU A 27 28.63 2.56 -27.75
C LEU A 27 28.89 3.79 -28.63
N ASP A 28 28.43 3.77 -29.88
CA ASP A 28 28.57 4.89 -30.80
C ASP A 28 27.44 5.91 -30.53
N ARG A 29 27.65 6.76 -29.51
CA ARG A 29 26.74 7.86 -29.13
C ARG A 29 26.33 8.76 -30.30
N SER A 30 27.10 8.77 -31.39
CA SER A 30 26.85 9.55 -32.59
C SER A 30 25.53 9.20 -33.30
N LYS A 31 25.00 7.99 -33.12
CA LYS A 31 23.73 7.54 -33.74
C LYS A 31 22.47 7.94 -32.95
N PHE A 32 22.63 8.44 -31.73
CA PHE A 32 21.52 8.80 -30.84
C PHE A 32 21.46 10.32 -30.60
N TYR A 33 20.25 10.86 -30.53
CA TYR A 33 20.02 12.27 -30.27
C TYR A 33 20.20 12.59 -28.77
N ASP A 34 21.40 13.05 -28.41
CA ASP A 34 21.80 13.42 -27.05
C ASP A 34 22.19 14.91 -26.95
N PRO A 35 21.22 15.85 -27.00
CA PRO A 35 21.50 17.27 -26.88
C PRO A 35 22.04 17.61 -25.48
N PRO A 36 22.88 18.66 -25.33
CA PRO A 36 23.32 19.13 -24.03
C PRO A 36 22.11 19.54 -23.17
N VAL A 37 22.10 19.08 -21.92
CA VAL A 37 20.98 19.27 -21.00
C VAL A 37 20.78 20.77 -20.75
N LYS A 38 19.60 21.32 -21.09
CA LYS A 38 19.23 22.71 -20.80
C LYS A 38 18.26 22.74 -19.60
N GLY A 39 18.65 23.38 -18.49
CA GLY A 39 17.82 23.61 -17.30
C GLY A 39 18.21 22.83 -16.03
N PHE A 40 17.35 22.85 -15.01
CA PHE A 40 17.52 22.34 -13.63
C PHE A 40 17.86 20.83 -13.47
N SER A 41 18.04 20.07 -14.55
CA SER A 41 18.32 18.64 -14.50
C SER A 41 19.83 18.38 -14.39
N MET A 42 20.35 18.28 -13.16
CA MET A 42 21.78 18.06 -12.87
C MET A 42 22.33 16.67 -13.23
N PHE A 43 21.47 15.68 -13.51
CA PHE A 43 21.90 14.29 -13.72
C PHE A 43 21.57 13.80 -15.13
N LYS A 44 22.61 13.56 -15.93
CA LYS A 44 22.51 12.92 -17.25
C LYS A 44 22.40 11.40 -17.04
N LEU A 45 21.27 10.81 -17.46
CA LEU A 45 21.09 9.37 -17.29
C LEU A 45 21.91 8.60 -18.34
N PRO A 46 22.70 7.58 -17.95
CA PRO A 46 23.42 6.76 -18.90
C PRO A 46 22.45 5.90 -19.72
N LEU A 47 22.73 5.78 -21.02
CA LEU A 47 21.91 4.95 -21.92
C LEU A 47 21.89 3.51 -21.42
N THR A 48 20.69 3.00 -21.13
CA THR A 48 20.50 1.66 -20.58
C THR A 48 19.97 0.69 -21.63
N ASN A 49 20.45 -0.56 -21.58
CA ASN A 49 20.04 -1.62 -22.50
C ASN A 49 18.73 -2.31 -22.10
N GLN A 50 18.10 -1.90 -21.00
CA GLN A 50 16.81 -2.40 -20.55
C GLN A 50 15.69 -1.67 -21.31
N ILE A 51 14.65 -2.40 -21.73
CA ILE A 51 13.54 -1.87 -22.54
C ILE A 51 14.05 -1.28 -23.88
N ARG A 52 14.83 -2.09 -24.63
CA ARG A 52 15.53 -1.69 -25.86
C ARG A 52 14.64 -1.03 -26.93
N PHE A 53 13.36 -1.39 -26.99
CA PHE A 53 12.47 -0.83 -28.01
C PHE A 53 12.30 0.70 -27.88
N LEU A 54 12.41 1.25 -26.67
CA LEU A 54 12.31 2.69 -26.43
C LEU A 54 13.54 3.45 -26.93
N ASN A 55 14.70 2.80 -27.04
CA ASN A 55 15.91 3.41 -27.61
C ASN A 55 15.71 3.82 -29.08
N LYS A 56 14.76 3.19 -29.78
CA LYS A 56 14.39 3.56 -31.15
C LYS A 56 13.86 4.99 -31.26
N ALA A 57 13.25 5.53 -30.20
CA ALA A 57 12.75 6.91 -30.18
C ALA A 57 13.87 7.95 -30.21
N ALA A 58 15.05 7.62 -29.69
CA ALA A 58 16.22 8.49 -29.67
C ALA A 58 17.18 8.25 -30.85
N MET A 59 16.90 7.27 -31.70
CA MET A 59 17.72 6.98 -32.88
C MET A 59 17.49 8.05 -33.96
N ILE A 60 18.57 8.64 -34.45
CA ILE A 60 18.52 9.60 -35.56
C ILE A 60 18.25 8.83 -36.84
N TRP A 61 17.23 9.24 -37.60
CA TRP A 61 16.88 8.65 -38.90
C TRP A 61 16.63 9.77 -39.92
N ASP A 62 16.90 9.52 -41.20
CA ASP A 62 16.98 10.52 -42.29
C ASP A 62 15.99 11.70 -42.17
N ASN A 63 16.54 12.92 -42.27
CA ASN A 63 15.84 14.22 -42.17
C ASN A 63 15.10 14.47 -40.84
N ASP A 64 15.42 13.77 -39.75
CA ASP A 64 14.83 14.05 -38.43
C ASP A 64 15.46 15.27 -37.73
N LEU A 65 16.60 15.77 -38.20
CA LEU A 65 17.31 16.93 -37.67
C LEU A 65 17.24 18.10 -38.65
N LYS A 66 16.97 19.28 -38.10
CA LYS A 66 17.15 20.56 -38.80
C LYS A 66 18.65 20.87 -38.92
N PRO A 67 19.05 21.78 -39.83
CA PRO A 67 20.45 22.22 -39.95
C PRO A 67 21.01 22.86 -38.65
N ASP A 68 20.14 23.27 -37.72
CA ASP A 68 20.51 23.79 -36.39
C ASP A 68 20.77 22.69 -35.34
N GLY A 69 20.66 21.41 -35.72
CA GLY A 69 20.80 20.27 -34.81
C GLY A 69 19.59 20.01 -33.90
N SER A 70 18.46 20.69 -34.09
CA SER A 70 17.21 20.46 -33.37
C SER A 70 16.30 19.46 -34.10
N PRO A 71 15.41 18.75 -33.38
CA PRO A 71 14.51 17.79 -34.02
C PRO A 71 13.48 18.52 -34.89
N VAL A 72 13.31 18.06 -36.13
CA VAL A 72 12.25 18.52 -37.05
C VAL A 72 10.88 18.29 -36.43
N ASN A 73 10.68 17.14 -35.77
CA ASN A 73 9.46 16.82 -35.06
C ASN A 73 9.75 16.04 -33.77
N LYS A 74 9.34 16.60 -32.62
CA LYS A 74 9.49 15.98 -31.28
C LYS A 74 8.72 14.66 -31.12
N TRP A 75 7.74 14.39 -32.00
CA TRP A 75 6.98 13.13 -32.05
C TRP A 75 7.65 12.04 -32.91
N ARG A 76 8.78 12.33 -33.55
CA ARG A 76 9.58 11.39 -34.36
C ARG A 76 10.99 11.19 -33.79
N LEU A 77 11.56 12.23 -33.17
CA LEU A 77 12.87 12.20 -32.54
C LEU A 77 12.79 12.78 -31.12
N CYS A 78 13.14 11.97 -30.14
CA CYS A 78 13.18 12.35 -28.72
C CYS A 78 14.61 12.28 -28.19
N SER A 79 14.91 13.02 -27.11
CA SER A 79 16.25 12.96 -26.48
C SER A 79 16.46 11.67 -25.70
N VAL A 80 17.71 11.22 -25.59
CA VAL A 80 18.09 10.08 -24.73
C VAL A 80 17.61 10.28 -23.29
N GLN A 81 17.69 11.51 -22.76
CA GLN A 81 17.20 11.85 -21.43
C GLN A 81 15.70 11.55 -21.26
N GLN A 82 14.85 11.97 -22.21
CA GLN A 82 13.40 11.69 -22.15
C GLN A 82 13.09 10.19 -22.25
N VAL A 83 13.89 9.44 -23.01
CA VAL A 83 13.76 7.98 -23.12
C VAL A 83 14.10 7.32 -21.78
N GLU A 84 15.19 7.72 -21.14
CA GLU A 84 15.60 7.16 -19.84
C GLU A 84 14.64 7.56 -18.71
N GLU A 85 14.10 8.78 -18.73
CA GLU A 85 13.04 9.21 -17.82
C GLU A 85 11.80 8.31 -17.94
N LEU A 86 11.34 8.03 -19.18
CA LEU A 86 10.21 7.13 -19.39
C LEU A 86 10.51 5.71 -18.92
N LYS A 87 11.71 5.18 -19.18
CA LYS A 87 12.13 3.86 -18.67
C LYS A 87 12.09 3.81 -17.15
N CYS A 88 12.55 4.86 -16.48
CA CYS A 88 12.51 4.97 -15.03
C CYS A 88 11.05 4.91 -14.51
N VAL A 89 10.15 5.67 -15.13
CA VAL A 89 8.72 5.63 -14.79
C VAL A 89 8.13 4.24 -15.02
N LEU A 90 8.38 3.62 -16.18
CA LEU A 90 7.87 2.28 -16.51
C LEU A 90 8.36 1.22 -15.52
N LYS A 91 9.61 1.30 -15.06
CA LYS A 91 10.15 0.40 -14.02
C LYS A 91 9.49 0.62 -12.65
N THR A 92 9.00 1.82 -12.40
CA THR A 92 8.34 2.15 -11.14
C THR A 92 6.87 1.70 -11.14
N ILE A 93 6.22 1.52 -12.30
CA ILE A 93 4.83 1.03 -12.41
C ILE A 93 4.53 -0.23 -11.58
N PRO A 94 5.30 -1.34 -11.65
CA PRO A 94 5.01 -2.53 -10.85
C PRO A 94 5.10 -2.25 -9.34
N ILE A 95 5.99 -1.35 -8.92
CA ILE A 95 6.11 -0.91 -7.53
C ILE A 95 4.83 -0.17 -7.12
N TRP A 96 4.36 0.78 -7.93
CA TRP A 96 3.09 1.48 -7.70
C TRP A 96 1.89 0.52 -7.67
N ALA A 97 1.83 -0.45 -8.58
CA ALA A 97 0.75 -1.43 -8.63
C ALA A 97 0.72 -2.29 -7.35
N SER A 98 1.87 -2.79 -6.90
CA SER A 98 1.96 -3.55 -5.64
C SER A 98 1.59 -2.72 -4.40
N ALA A 99 1.93 -1.44 -4.41
CA ALA A 99 1.56 -0.51 -3.34
C ALA A 99 0.05 -0.29 -3.29
N ILE A 100 -0.62 -0.09 -4.43
CA ILE A 100 -2.09 0.09 -4.50
C ILE A 100 -2.83 -1.12 -3.93
N VAL A 101 -2.43 -2.34 -4.31
CA VAL A 101 -3.02 -3.58 -3.78
C VAL A 101 -2.86 -3.66 -2.27
N SER A 102 -1.65 -3.38 -1.77
CA SER A 102 -1.34 -3.37 -0.34
C SER A 102 -2.14 -2.31 0.43
N PHE A 103 -2.32 -1.12 -0.15
CA PHE A 103 -3.15 -0.08 0.45
C PHE A 103 -4.63 -0.48 0.51
N THR A 104 -5.15 -1.09 -0.55
CA THR A 104 -6.54 -1.53 -0.60
C THR A 104 -6.82 -2.60 0.45
N SER A 105 -5.90 -3.56 0.65
CA SER A 105 -6.03 -4.56 1.71
C SER A 105 -6.02 -3.92 3.10
N MET A 106 -5.16 -2.93 3.34
CA MET A 106 -5.13 -2.19 4.61
C MET A 106 -6.46 -1.46 4.88
N THR A 107 -7.03 -0.79 3.87
CA THR A 107 -8.31 -0.08 4.02
C THR A 107 -9.46 -1.05 4.29
N GLN A 108 -9.53 -2.16 3.56
CA GLN A 108 -10.60 -3.16 3.73
C GLN A 108 -10.55 -3.86 5.08
N GLN A 109 -9.37 -4.01 5.67
CA GLN A 109 -9.18 -4.73 6.92
C GLN A 109 -9.97 -4.12 8.08
N GLY A 110 -10.14 -2.79 8.11
CA GLY A 110 -10.95 -2.10 9.12
C GLY A 110 -12.43 -2.51 9.05
N THR A 111 -13.02 -2.49 7.85
CA THR A 111 -14.44 -2.83 7.65
C THR A 111 -14.69 -4.33 7.76
N PHE A 112 -13.78 -5.15 7.23
CA PHE A 112 -13.89 -6.61 7.25
C PHE A 112 -13.86 -7.15 8.67
N THR A 113 -12.95 -6.65 9.51
CA THR A 113 -12.83 -7.08 10.91
C THR A 113 -14.11 -6.80 11.70
N VAL A 114 -14.75 -5.64 11.50
CA VAL A 114 -16.04 -5.33 12.14
C VAL A 114 -17.14 -6.27 11.64
N SER A 115 -17.15 -6.56 10.34
CA SER A 115 -18.14 -7.48 9.75
C SER A 115 -18.01 -8.91 10.30
N GLN A 116 -16.77 -9.41 10.45
CA GLN A 116 -16.51 -10.69 11.10
C GLN A 116 -16.96 -10.68 12.56
N ALA A 117 -16.64 -9.61 13.30
CA ALA A 117 -17.00 -9.47 14.70
C ALA A 117 -18.51 -9.50 14.96
N ILE A 118 -19.33 -8.92 14.07
CA ILE A 118 -20.80 -8.98 14.18
C ILE A 118 -21.33 -10.42 14.09
N ARG A 119 -20.63 -11.31 13.36
CA ARG A 119 -21.01 -12.72 13.16
C ARG A 119 -20.43 -13.67 14.20
N LEU A 120 -19.68 -13.18 15.18
CA LEU A 120 -19.02 -13.95 16.21
C LEU A 120 -19.69 -13.78 17.57
N ASN A 121 -19.51 -14.74 18.46
CA ASN A 121 -19.97 -14.59 19.83
C ASN A 121 -19.08 -13.58 20.56
N ARG A 122 -19.66 -12.43 20.90
CA ARG A 122 -18.97 -11.31 21.58
C ARG A 122 -19.25 -11.25 23.08
N HIS A 123 -19.85 -12.30 23.65
CA HIS A 123 -20.09 -12.36 25.09
C HIS A 123 -18.79 -12.60 25.86
N PHE A 124 -18.53 -11.73 26.83
CA PHE A 124 -17.49 -11.89 27.83
C PHE A 124 -18.15 -12.34 29.14
N GLY A 125 -18.16 -13.65 29.34
CA GLY A 125 -18.95 -14.28 30.42
C GLY A 125 -20.46 -14.26 30.13
N SER A 126 -21.28 -14.45 31.17
CA SER A 126 -22.72 -14.64 31.02
C SER A 126 -23.55 -13.36 30.84
N LYS A 127 -22.98 -12.18 31.14
CA LYS A 127 -23.78 -10.94 31.29
C LYS A 127 -23.33 -9.75 30.45
N PHE A 128 -22.19 -9.83 29.77
CA PHE A 128 -21.61 -8.68 29.07
C PHE A 128 -21.35 -9.01 27.61
N GLU A 129 -21.96 -8.27 26.69
CA GLU A 129 -21.70 -8.37 25.26
C GLU A 129 -20.81 -7.20 24.80
N ILE A 130 -19.66 -7.52 24.21
CA ILE A 130 -18.71 -6.53 23.72
C ILE A 130 -19.20 -6.00 22.36
N PRO A 131 -19.32 -4.67 22.13
CA PRO A 131 -19.66 -4.13 20.81
C PRO A 131 -18.64 -4.53 19.75
N ALA A 132 -19.07 -4.95 18.56
CA ALA A 132 -18.17 -5.44 17.49
C ALA A 132 -17.02 -4.48 17.14
N SER A 133 -17.30 -3.18 17.08
CA SER A 133 -16.28 -2.15 16.78
C SER A 133 -15.20 -2.04 17.86
N SER A 134 -15.55 -2.29 19.12
CA SER A 134 -14.64 -2.17 20.26
C SER A 134 -13.54 -3.23 20.29
N LEU A 135 -13.67 -4.32 19.51
CA LEU A 135 -12.59 -5.31 19.35
C LEU A 135 -11.33 -4.70 18.70
N SER A 136 -11.46 -3.58 17.97
CA SER A 136 -10.30 -2.83 17.46
C SER A 136 -9.38 -2.31 18.57
N VAL A 137 -9.85 -2.23 19.83
CA VAL A 137 -9.00 -1.84 20.97
C VAL A 137 -7.84 -2.82 21.16
N ILE A 138 -7.99 -4.09 20.77
CA ILE A 138 -6.91 -5.08 20.84
C ILE A 138 -5.74 -4.69 19.93
N SER A 139 -6.01 -4.16 18.73
CA SER A 139 -4.95 -3.68 17.85
C SER A 139 -4.29 -2.43 18.42
N LEU A 140 -5.08 -1.51 18.99
CA LEU A 140 -4.56 -0.30 19.65
C LEU A 140 -3.66 -0.63 20.85
N LEU A 141 -4.06 -1.59 21.70
CA LEU A 141 -3.24 -2.06 22.80
C LEU A 141 -1.93 -2.70 22.30
N THR A 142 -2.00 -3.45 21.20
CA THR A 142 -0.80 -4.02 20.57
C THR A 142 0.15 -2.93 20.10
N VAL A 143 -0.35 -1.87 19.45
CA VAL A 143 0.46 -0.70 19.07
C VAL A 143 1.10 -0.05 20.30
N LEU A 144 0.30 0.19 21.34
CA LEU A 144 0.73 0.87 22.55
C LEU A 144 1.82 0.09 23.31
N LEU A 145 1.74 -1.23 23.30
CA LEU A 145 2.76 -2.12 23.88
C LEU A 145 3.99 -2.26 22.98
N PHE A 146 3.80 -2.32 21.66
CA PHE A 146 4.89 -2.55 20.72
C PHE A 146 5.77 -1.32 20.51
N LEU A 147 5.22 -0.11 20.52
CA LEU A 147 5.98 1.14 20.36
C LEU A 147 7.16 1.27 21.35
N PRO A 148 6.97 1.16 22.68
CA PRO A 148 8.09 1.26 23.63
C PRO A 148 9.08 0.11 23.47
N ILE A 149 8.62 -1.10 23.11
CA ILE A 149 9.48 -2.26 22.82
C ILE A 149 10.36 -1.95 21.59
N TYR A 150 9.77 -1.37 20.56
CA TYR A 150 10.47 -0.97 19.36
C TYR A 150 11.58 0.04 19.66
N ASP A 151 11.23 1.14 20.33
CA ASP A 151 12.17 2.23 20.61
C ASP A 151 13.25 1.84 21.63
N ARG A 152 12.91 1.05 22.66
CA ARG A 152 13.84 0.70 23.75
C ARG A 152 14.68 -0.53 23.45
N ILE A 153 14.20 -1.49 22.67
CA ILE A 153 14.86 -2.79 22.47
C ILE A 153 15.31 -2.96 21.03
N LEU A 154 14.42 -2.80 20.06
CA LEU A 154 14.74 -3.02 18.64
C LEU A 154 15.70 -1.96 18.11
N VAL A 155 15.45 -0.67 18.34
CA VAL A 155 16.32 0.43 17.85
C VAL A 155 17.77 0.27 18.31
N PRO A 156 18.09 0.08 19.60
CA PRO A 156 19.48 -0.09 20.03
C PRO A 156 20.10 -1.40 19.54
N ALA A 157 19.33 -2.49 19.45
CA ALA A 157 19.82 -3.75 18.87
C ALA A 157 20.17 -3.60 17.38
N LEU A 158 19.31 -2.94 16.61
CA LEU A 158 19.53 -2.66 15.20
C LEU A 158 20.66 -1.65 14.98
N ARG A 159 20.83 -0.67 15.87
CA ARG A 159 21.98 0.24 15.81
C ARG A 159 23.31 -0.49 15.99
N LYS A 160 23.35 -1.53 16.84
CA LYS A 160 24.54 -2.37 17.03
C LYS A 160 24.89 -3.20 15.79
N ILE A 161 23.88 -3.66 15.04
CA ILE A 161 24.07 -4.53 13.86
C ILE A 161 24.32 -3.69 12.60
N THR A 162 23.48 -2.70 12.33
CA THR A 162 23.47 -1.97 11.05
C THR A 162 24.38 -0.74 11.05
N LYS A 163 24.92 -0.31 12.21
CA LYS A 163 25.72 0.92 12.42
C LYS A 163 25.07 2.22 11.87
N HIS A 164 23.77 2.20 11.59
CA HIS A 164 23.00 3.32 11.09
C HIS A 164 22.26 4.00 12.25
N GLU A 165 22.21 5.33 12.30
CA GLU A 165 21.63 6.09 13.43
C GLU A 165 20.14 5.76 13.69
N GLY A 166 19.41 5.29 12.66
CA GLY A 166 18.02 4.85 12.76
C GLY A 166 17.79 3.34 12.88
N GLY A 167 18.84 2.51 12.90
CA GLY A 167 18.75 1.04 12.95
C GLY A 167 18.30 0.37 11.64
N ILE A 168 17.12 0.71 11.12
CA ILE A 168 16.53 0.19 9.86
C ILE A 168 16.14 1.38 8.97
N THR A 169 16.28 1.23 7.65
CA THR A 169 15.86 2.28 6.70
C THR A 169 14.35 2.45 6.70
N VAL A 170 13.88 3.68 6.50
CA VAL A 170 12.44 4.00 6.49
C VAL A 170 11.65 3.11 5.51
N LEU A 171 12.22 2.85 4.33
CA LEU A 171 11.58 2.03 3.31
C LEU A 171 11.43 0.57 3.73
N GLN A 172 12.40 0.03 4.47
CA GLN A 172 12.31 -1.33 5.02
C GLN A 172 11.21 -1.46 6.06
N LYS A 173 11.02 -0.44 6.93
CA LYS A 173 9.93 -0.46 7.93
C LYS A 173 8.56 -0.53 7.26
N ILE A 174 8.35 0.27 6.21
CA ILE A 174 7.12 0.26 5.40
C ILE A 174 6.92 -1.11 4.76
N GLY A 175 7.97 -1.68 4.16
CA GLY A 175 7.93 -3.01 3.55
C GLY A 175 7.54 -4.10 4.57
N ILE A 176 8.13 -4.08 5.76
CA ILE A 176 7.80 -5.03 6.84
C ILE A 176 6.35 -4.85 7.30
N GLY A 177 5.88 -3.60 7.46
CA GLY A 177 4.47 -3.32 7.79
C GLY A 177 3.50 -3.90 6.76
N ILE A 178 3.79 -3.72 5.47
CA ILE A 178 2.99 -4.30 4.37
C ILE A 178 2.95 -5.83 4.47
N VAL A 179 4.09 -6.48 4.72
CA VAL A 179 4.15 -7.95 4.90
C VAL A 179 3.26 -8.40 6.06
N PHE A 180 3.31 -7.72 7.21
CA PHE A 180 2.43 -8.01 8.34
C PHE A 180 0.94 -7.82 8.00
N SER A 181 0.59 -6.80 7.22
CA SER A 181 -0.78 -6.59 6.75
C SER A 181 -1.26 -7.76 5.87
N VAL A 182 -0.45 -8.22 4.92
CA VAL A 182 -0.78 -9.36 4.05
C VAL A 182 -0.95 -10.63 4.88
N ILE A 183 -0.03 -10.93 5.80
CA ILE A 183 -0.14 -12.10 6.68
C ILE A 183 -1.40 -12.01 7.53
N SER A 184 -1.71 -10.84 8.08
CA SER A 184 -2.92 -10.62 8.88
C SER A 184 -4.20 -10.88 8.07
N MET A 185 -4.26 -10.44 6.81
CA MET A 185 -5.39 -10.72 5.93
C MET A 185 -5.52 -12.21 5.60
N VAL A 186 -4.40 -12.91 5.38
CA VAL A 186 -4.39 -14.37 5.16
C VAL A 186 -4.94 -15.08 6.41
N VAL A 187 -4.48 -14.71 7.60
CA VAL A 187 -4.98 -15.23 8.88
C VAL A 187 -6.47 -14.96 9.04
N ALA A 188 -6.93 -13.76 8.70
CA ALA A 188 -8.35 -13.40 8.74
C ALA A 188 -9.21 -14.25 7.79
N GLY A 189 -8.68 -14.56 6.60
CA GLY A 189 -9.32 -15.47 5.64
C GLY A 189 -9.43 -16.89 6.18
N PHE A 190 -8.39 -17.40 6.84
CA PHE A 190 -8.44 -18.71 7.50
C PHE A 190 -9.45 -18.75 8.65
N ILE A 191 -9.48 -17.72 9.50
CA ILE A 191 -10.46 -17.60 10.58
C ILE A 191 -11.88 -17.57 10.03
N GLU A 192 -12.14 -16.79 8.96
CA GLU A 192 -13.46 -16.73 8.34
C GLU A 192 -13.87 -18.07 7.71
N ARG A 193 -12.92 -18.78 7.10
CA ARG A 193 -13.17 -20.12 6.56
C ARG A 193 -13.58 -21.09 7.67
N GLU A 194 -12.85 -21.09 8.78
CA GLU A 194 -13.16 -21.95 9.93
C GLU A 194 -14.50 -21.56 10.57
N ARG A 195 -14.76 -20.26 10.72
CA ARG A 195 -16.05 -19.73 11.20
C ARG A 195 -17.21 -20.23 10.37
N ARG A 196 -17.10 -20.21 9.04
CA ARG A 196 -18.13 -20.70 8.12
C ARG A 196 -18.32 -22.21 8.20
N TYR A 197 -17.22 -22.96 8.34
CA TYR A 197 -17.27 -24.40 8.53
C TYR A 197 -18.03 -24.76 9.81
N MET A 198 -17.67 -24.13 10.93
CA MET A 198 -18.33 -24.33 12.22
C MET A 198 -19.79 -23.88 12.21
N ALA A 199 -20.13 -22.78 11.53
CA ALA A 199 -21.52 -22.33 11.39
C ALA A 199 -22.41 -23.33 10.62
N ASN A 200 -21.84 -24.12 9.71
CA ASN A 200 -22.57 -25.17 9.01
C ASN A 200 -22.72 -26.43 9.86
N LEU A 201 -21.74 -26.74 10.70
CA LEU A 201 -21.74 -27.94 11.56
C LEU A 201 -22.58 -27.74 12.84
N HIS A 202 -22.47 -26.55 13.44
CA HIS A 202 -23.14 -26.16 14.68
C HIS A 202 -23.83 -24.79 14.51
N PRO A 203 -25.03 -24.74 13.88
CA PRO A 203 -25.70 -23.48 13.54
C PRO A 203 -26.07 -22.60 14.75
N TYR A 204 -26.21 -23.22 15.93
CA TYR A 204 -26.66 -22.57 17.16
C TYR A 204 -25.51 -22.15 18.09
N GLU A 205 -24.27 -22.52 17.78
CA GLU A 205 -23.10 -22.22 18.61
C GLU A 205 -22.12 -21.32 17.84
N PRO A 206 -22.28 -19.98 17.94
CA PRO A 206 -21.35 -19.05 17.30
C PRO A 206 -19.95 -19.15 17.91
N VAL A 207 -18.95 -19.27 17.06
CA VAL A 207 -17.53 -19.26 17.47
C VAL A 207 -17.14 -17.95 18.17
N SER A 208 -16.24 -18.07 19.15
CA SER A 208 -15.85 -16.98 20.04
C SER A 208 -15.04 -15.89 19.33
N PHE A 209 -15.21 -14.64 19.73
CA PHE A 209 -14.43 -13.50 19.24
C PHE A 209 -12.92 -13.64 19.47
N VAL A 210 -12.47 -14.52 20.38
CA VAL A 210 -11.04 -14.78 20.64
C VAL A 210 -10.29 -15.22 19.37
N TRP A 211 -10.98 -15.85 18.42
CA TRP A 211 -10.40 -16.22 17.13
C TRP A 211 -9.95 -15.02 16.28
N LEU A 212 -10.48 -13.81 16.53
CA LEU A 212 -10.03 -12.57 15.87
C LEU A 212 -8.73 -12.00 16.47
N VAL A 213 -8.32 -12.44 17.66
CA VAL A 213 -7.15 -11.87 18.36
C VAL A 213 -5.87 -11.96 17.53
N PRO A 214 -5.52 -13.08 16.86
CA PRO A 214 -4.29 -13.18 16.09
C PRO A 214 -4.22 -12.17 14.94
N GLN A 215 -5.31 -12.00 14.16
CA GLN A 215 -5.36 -10.99 13.10
C GLN A 215 -5.26 -9.56 13.66
N LEU A 216 -5.90 -9.30 14.81
CA LEU A 216 -5.90 -7.99 15.49
C LEU A 216 -4.52 -7.60 16.07
N VAL A 217 -3.76 -8.58 16.54
CA VAL A 217 -2.37 -8.37 16.98
C VAL A 217 -1.48 -8.08 15.77
N LEU A 218 -1.58 -8.87 14.70
CA LEU A 218 -0.77 -8.66 13.49
C LEU A 218 -1.04 -7.30 12.83
N ILE A 219 -2.28 -6.84 12.78
CA ILE A 219 -2.60 -5.50 12.26
C ILE A 219 -2.09 -4.40 13.19
N GLY A 220 -2.14 -4.60 14.51
CA GLY A 220 -1.52 -3.68 15.47
C GLY A 220 -0.01 -3.55 15.29
N LEU A 221 0.70 -4.64 15.01
CA LEU A 221 2.13 -4.61 14.68
C LEU A 221 2.40 -3.83 13.39
N CYS A 222 1.57 -4.03 12.35
CA CYS A 222 1.63 -3.27 11.11
C CYS A 222 1.42 -1.76 11.34
N GLU A 223 0.40 -1.38 12.11
CA GLU A 223 0.09 0.01 12.45
C GLU A 223 1.22 0.67 13.22
N ALA A 224 1.84 -0.03 14.16
CA ALA A 224 2.96 0.52 14.94
C ALA A 224 4.17 0.86 14.04
N LEU A 225 4.53 -0.04 13.12
CA LEU A 225 5.62 0.19 12.16
C LEU A 225 5.32 1.35 11.19
N MET A 226 4.06 1.52 10.79
CA MET A 226 3.62 2.63 9.93
C MET A 226 3.55 3.96 10.68
N LEU A 227 3.10 3.98 11.94
CA LEU A 227 3.03 5.20 12.76
C LEU A 227 4.42 5.77 13.05
N GLU A 228 5.41 4.91 13.29
CA GLU A 228 6.79 5.34 13.50
C GLU A 228 7.36 6.08 12.27
N PHE A 229 6.99 5.64 11.06
CA PHE A 229 7.31 6.37 9.83
C PHE A 229 6.68 7.76 9.80
N PHE A 230 5.42 7.90 10.22
CA PHE A 230 4.74 9.19 10.22
C PHE A 230 5.40 10.19 11.18
N ASN A 231 5.76 9.72 12.39
CA ASN A 231 6.32 10.53 13.46
C ASN A 231 7.76 11.02 13.19
N ARG A 232 8.51 10.39 12.26
CA ARG A 232 9.85 10.86 11.87
C ARG A 232 9.77 12.15 11.02
N PRO A 233 10.30 13.30 11.51
CA PRO A 233 10.42 14.51 10.71
C PRO A 233 11.46 14.31 9.60
N GLY A 234 11.18 14.78 8.38
CA GLY A 234 12.11 14.70 7.24
C GLY A 234 11.99 13.47 6.34
N ALA A 235 11.08 12.53 6.60
CA ALA A 235 10.77 11.45 5.65
C ALA A 235 9.97 12.02 4.46
N GLY A 236 10.70 12.49 3.43
CA GLY A 236 10.22 13.22 2.25
C GLY A 236 9.38 12.43 1.25
N ILE A 237 8.42 11.63 1.71
CA ILE A 237 7.45 10.96 0.84
C ILE A 237 6.04 11.43 1.21
N GLY A 238 5.75 12.70 0.87
CA GLY A 238 4.46 13.33 1.14
C GLY A 238 3.27 12.53 0.61
N SER A 239 3.43 11.81 -0.51
CA SER A 239 2.40 10.94 -1.08
C SER A 239 2.03 9.78 -0.17
N LEU A 240 2.99 9.05 0.41
CA LEU A 240 2.70 7.93 1.32
C LEU A 240 2.09 8.39 2.65
N LYS A 241 2.54 9.55 3.17
CA LYS A 241 1.91 10.18 4.34
C LYS A 241 0.46 10.60 4.06
N PHE A 242 0.19 11.13 2.85
CA PHE A 242 -1.15 11.49 2.41
C PHE A 242 -2.07 10.27 2.23
N PHE A 243 -1.57 9.17 1.66
CA PHE A 243 -2.36 7.93 1.53
C PHE A 243 -2.67 7.28 2.89
N TYR A 244 -1.71 7.24 3.82
CA TYR A 244 -1.96 6.78 5.18
C TYR A 244 -2.96 7.69 5.90
N PHE A 245 -2.83 9.02 5.74
CA PHE A 245 -3.79 9.99 6.28
C PHE A 245 -5.20 9.81 5.71
N ILE A 246 -5.36 9.59 4.40
CA ILE A 246 -6.67 9.26 3.80
C ILE A 246 -7.22 7.95 4.37
N CYS A 247 -6.39 6.93 4.56
CA CYS A 247 -6.82 5.65 5.12
C CYS A 247 -7.26 5.78 6.58
N CYS A 248 -6.52 6.56 7.39
CA CYS A 248 -6.93 6.93 8.74
C CYS A 248 -8.23 7.74 8.73
N ALA A 249 -8.32 8.77 7.88
CA ALA A 249 -9.50 9.63 7.75
C ALA A 249 -10.75 8.83 7.36
N GLN A 250 -10.65 7.86 6.44
CA GLN A 250 -11.75 6.95 6.10
C GLN A 250 -12.15 6.06 7.27
N ARG A 251 -11.19 5.56 8.07
CA ARG A 251 -11.48 4.79 9.29
C ARG A 251 -12.18 5.62 10.36
N TYR A 252 -11.83 6.90 10.50
CA TYR A 252 -12.47 7.83 11.43
C TYR A 252 -13.87 8.26 10.95
N HIS A 253 -14.04 8.58 9.66
CA HIS A 253 -15.32 8.99 9.07
C HIS A 253 -16.35 7.84 9.04
N TYR A 254 -15.91 6.58 9.03
CA TYR A 254 -16.81 5.43 9.19
C TYR A 254 -17.37 5.31 10.63
N LYS A 255 -16.61 5.70 11.66
CA LYS A 255 -17.04 5.63 13.07
C LYS A 255 -18.21 6.57 13.36
N GLU A 256 -18.35 7.65 12.60
CA GLU A 256 -19.40 8.67 12.77
C GLU A 256 -20.73 8.26 12.11
N ASN A 257 -20.71 7.37 11.13
CA ASN A 257 -21.88 6.93 10.36
C ASN A 257 -22.51 5.61 10.84
N VAL A 258 -22.08 5.09 12.00
CA VAL A 258 -22.75 3.95 12.63
C VAL A 258 -24.01 4.47 13.32
N PRO A 259 -25.23 4.08 12.90
CA PRO A 259 -26.46 4.55 13.54
C PRO A 259 -26.45 4.10 15.00
N LYS A 260 -26.50 5.07 15.91
CA LYS A 260 -26.76 4.81 17.32
C LYS A 260 -28.20 4.28 17.41
N ASN A 261 -28.35 3.03 17.80
CA ASN A 261 -29.65 2.50 18.15
C ASN A 261 -29.99 3.03 19.56
N ASP A 262 -30.44 4.29 19.62
CA ASP A 262 -30.92 4.91 20.84
C ASP A 262 -32.35 4.45 21.08
N ASN A 263 -32.51 3.36 21.83
CA ASN A 263 -33.77 3.05 22.51
C ASN A 263 -33.48 2.59 23.94
N PRO A 264 -33.52 3.49 24.93
CA PRO A 264 -33.68 3.13 26.31
C PRO A 264 -35.17 2.90 26.60
N SER A 265 -35.48 1.97 27.51
CA SER A 265 -36.80 1.68 28.09
C SER A 265 -37.85 0.97 27.22
N VAL A 266 -37.90 -0.37 27.33
CA VAL A 266 -39.18 -1.09 27.48
C VAL A 266 -39.03 -1.99 28.71
N ASN A 267 -39.96 -1.78 29.64
CA ASN A 267 -39.95 -2.26 31.00
C ASN A 267 -40.05 -3.77 31.13
N VAL A 268 -39.37 -4.27 32.16
CA VAL A 268 -39.66 -5.51 32.86
C VAL A 268 -41.07 -5.40 33.45
N GLU A 269 -41.99 -6.28 33.05
CA GLU A 269 -43.19 -6.58 33.84
C GLU A 269 -43.17 -8.08 34.16
N LEU A 270 -42.77 -8.38 35.40
CA LEU A 270 -42.93 -9.66 36.07
C LEU A 270 -44.41 -9.82 36.43
N GLY A 271 -45.04 -10.91 35.98
CA GLY A 271 -46.42 -11.26 36.33
C GLY A 271 -46.65 -12.76 36.28
N SER A 272 -46.10 -13.49 37.25
CA SER A 272 -46.63 -14.78 37.73
C SER A 272 -47.67 -14.45 38.81
N THR A 273 -48.88 -15.00 38.98
CA THR A 273 -49.50 -16.32 38.77
C THR A 273 -51.02 -16.14 38.99
N SER A 274 -51.89 -16.96 38.39
CA SER A 274 -52.88 -17.80 39.12
C SER A 274 -53.96 -18.38 38.18
N SER A 275 -54.10 -19.69 38.30
CA SER A 275 -55.24 -20.55 37.95
C SER A 275 -56.62 -20.02 38.36
N ALA A 276 -57.66 -20.31 37.56
CA ALA A 276 -58.73 -21.24 37.93
C ALA A 276 -59.76 -21.41 36.80
N SER A 277 -60.25 -22.65 36.72
CA SER A 277 -61.28 -23.21 35.87
C SER A 277 -62.72 -22.80 36.23
N THR A 278 -63.62 -23.10 35.29
CA THR A 278 -65.10 -23.11 35.30
C THR A 278 -65.82 -21.79 35.07
#